data_AF-A0A516AGW9-F1
#
_entry.id   AF-A0A516AGW9-F1
#
_cell.length_a   1.000
_cell.length_b   1.000
_cell.length_c   1.000
_cell.angle_alpha   90.00
_cell.angle_beta   90.00
_cell.angle_gamma   90.00
#
_symmetry.space_group_name_H-M   'P 1'
#
loop_
_entity.id
_entity.type
_entity.pdbx_description
1 polymer ?
#
loop_
_entity_poly.entity_id
_entity_poly.type
_entity_poly.pdbx_seq_one_letter_code
_entity_poly.pdbx_strand_id
1 'polypeptide(L)'
;MGWCLVQTGTGKRLSLQPGSVQVGRAQTAQVKATHQSVSRLHAEIVVGTYEGPLNVVAKQEIRIIDHSSTGHVFLNGKASPGKGVARPLADGDLLSFGVDPVTYRVAWSPVVLSYSSRLAGEEIRELSELARRAGAFLTQDWTLECTHLLIEQLAITPKLLCCIADGGIPVSSSYLRAMAACRNADSRPPPGEHQPKALMGVDAEYAPELELFLNSPRPRRTLLESVWIIFGLRQAHDTLSVALRHSGARVQLLCTSQEQLPQTMEELRLATQAVTENKLRRASAVWFVPGVDPSLLEGLKARLEPLEVPCMSVSHKAVVAGILSGDLRTAHKTSSVLPVGKPLAADVNNNTFAETLNQDPAAKRRRLDGGVQVKQEEESQKFASLLPSPQQQQLQQRQHQPPPSPGPSQVRHL
;
A
#
# COMPACT_ATOMS: atom_id res chain seq x y z
N MET A 1 -7.53 -2.01 12.58
CA MET A 1 -8.56 -3.01 12.90
C MET A 1 -8.59 -3.97 11.74
N GLY A 2 -8.47 -5.27 12.00
CA GLY A 2 -8.47 -6.29 10.95
C GLY A 2 -9.83 -6.97 10.79
N TRP A 3 -10.39 -7.44 11.89
CA TRP A 3 -11.66 -8.17 11.89
C TRP A 3 -12.88 -7.26 12.07
N CYS A 4 -14.00 -7.62 11.46
CA CYS A 4 -15.29 -7.01 11.73
C CYS A 4 -16.43 -8.04 11.65
N LEU A 5 -17.52 -7.74 12.35
CA LEU A 5 -18.78 -8.44 12.19
C LEU A 5 -19.67 -7.65 11.24
N VAL A 6 -20.16 -8.30 10.18
CA VAL A 6 -21.11 -7.72 9.24
C VAL A 6 -22.48 -8.32 9.52
N GLN A 7 -23.41 -7.52 10.02
CA GLN A 7 -24.77 -7.97 10.28
C GLN A 7 -25.49 -8.28 8.95
N THR A 8 -25.99 -9.51 8.82
CA THR A 8 -26.76 -9.94 7.65
C THR A 8 -28.07 -9.16 7.56
N GLY A 9 -28.47 -8.76 6.35
CA GLY A 9 -29.66 -7.95 6.11
C GLY A 9 -29.41 -6.45 6.15
N THR A 10 -28.80 -5.92 7.23
CA THR A 10 -28.53 -4.47 7.35
C THR A 10 -27.19 -4.06 6.74
N GLY A 11 -26.22 -4.98 6.64
CA GLY A 11 -24.85 -4.67 6.23
C GLY A 11 -24.05 -3.86 7.25
N LYS A 12 -24.60 -3.59 8.44
CA LYS A 12 -23.93 -2.84 9.50
C LYS A 12 -22.63 -3.55 9.91
N ARG A 13 -21.54 -2.80 9.99
CA ARG A 13 -20.21 -3.31 10.35
C ARG A 13 -19.84 -2.89 11.77
N LEU A 14 -19.46 -3.87 12.58
CA LEU A 14 -18.92 -3.68 13.93
C LEU A 14 -17.44 -4.05 13.89
N SER A 15 -16.56 -3.11 14.20
CA SER A 15 -15.12 -3.35 14.14
C SER A 15 -14.63 -4.05 15.40
N LEU A 16 -13.75 -5.04 15.23
CA LEU A 16 -13.15 -5.77 16.34
C LEU A 16 -11.67 -5.37 16.43
N GLN A 17 -11.29 -4.77 17.55
CA GLN A 17 -9.89 -4.52 17.90
C GLN A 17 -9.31 -5.73 18.65
N PRO A 18 -7.97 -5.83 18.74
CA PRO A 18 -7.35 -6.80 19.63
C PRO A 18 -7.93 -6.74 21.05
N GLY A 19 -8.22 -7.89 21.64
CA GLY A 19 -8.88 -8.01 22.94
C GLY A 19 -10.17 -8.81 22.88
N SER A 20 -11.03 -8.61 23.89
CA SER A 20 -12.28 -9.35 24.06
C SER A 20 -13.52 -8.47 23.87
N VAL A 21 -14.58 -9.09 23.32
CA VAL A 21 -15.90 -8.50 23.07
C VAL A 21 -16.98 -9.43 23.60
N GLN A 22 -17.86 -8.92 24.46
CA GLN A 22 -18.99 -9.67 24.98
C GLN A 22 -20.20 -9.51 24.06
N VAL A 23 -20.88 -10.63 23.83
CA VAL A 23 -22.12 -10.73 23.08
C VAL A 23 -23.24 -11.16 24.02
N GLY A 24 -24.38 -10.47 23.98
CA GLY A 24 -25.55 -10.86 24.74
C GLY A 24 -26.57 -9.75 24.91
N ARG A 25 -27.51 -9.95 25.83
CA ARG A 25 -28.57 -8.97 26.15
C ARG A 25 -28.24 -8.02 27.29
N ALA A 26 -27.12 -8.23 27.99
CA ALA A 26 -26.71 -7.33 29.05
C ALA A 26 -26.46 -5.92 28.50
N GLN A 27 -26.72 -4.89 29.30
CA GLN A 27 -26.45 -3.51 28.90
C GLN A 27 -24.96 -3.26 28.62
N THR A 28 -24.08 -4.02 29.29
CA THR A 28 -22.63 -3.98 29.15
C THR A 28 -22.10 -4.74 27.93
N ALA A 29 -22.93 -5.56 27.27
CA ALA A 29 -22.52 -6.28 26.08
C ALA A 29 -22.29 -5.30 24.92
N GLN A 30 -21.16 -5.45 24.23
CA GLN A 30 -20.78 -4.60 23.11
C GLN A 30 -21.53 -5.03 21.83
N VAL A 31 -21.70 -6.33 21.60
CA VAL A 31 -22.60 -6.85 20.56
C VAL A 31 -23.95 -7.18 21.21
N LYS A 32 -24.90 -6.27 21.04
CA LYS A 32 -26.22 -6.37 21.67
C LYS A 32 -27.18 -7.22 20.85
N ALA A 33 -27.71 -8.25 21.51
CA ALA A 33 -28.86 -9.00 21.02
C ALA A 33 -30.11 -8.59 21.81
N THR A 34 -31.27 -8.61 21.16
CA THR A 34 -32.55 -8.29 21.80
C THR A 34 -33.40 -9.54 22.04
N HIS A 35 -33.18 -10.60 21.25
CA HIS A 35 -34.00 -11.80 21.29
C HIS A 35 -33.88 -12.57 22.60
N GLN A 36 -35.00 -12.98 23.20
CA GLN A 36 -35.06 -13.57 24.54
C GLN A 36 -34.28 -14.88 24.72
N SER A 37 -34.04 -15.62 23.64
CA SER A 37 -33.21 -16.83 23.68
C SER A 37 -31.73 -16.56 23.91
N VAL A 38 -31.30 -15.32 23.71
CA VAL A 38 -29.91 -14.91 23.93
C VAL A 38 -29.71 -14.59 25.41
N SER A 39 -28.66 -15.15 25.98
CA SER A 39 -28.32 -14.97 27.39
C SER A 39 -27.80 -13.55 27.64
N ARG A 40 -27.77 -13.12 28.91
CA ARG A 40 -27.23 -11.79 29.26
C ARG A 40 -25.76 -11.65 28.86
N LEU A 41 -24.96 -12.66 29.21
CA LEU A 41 -23.66 -12.96 28.60
C LEU A 41 -23.86 -14.28 27.86
N HIS A 42 -23.77 -14.25 26.53
CA HIS A 42 -24.05 -15.40 25.68
C HIS A 42 -22.81 -15.90 24.96
N ALA A 43 -21.95 -15.01 24.50
CA ALA A 43 -20.67 -15.38 23.93
C ALA A 43 -19.59 -14.33 24.23
N GLU A 44 -18.35 -14.74 24.06
CA GLU A 44 -17.18 -13.87 24.06
C GLU A 44 -16.42 -14.08 22.75
N ILE A 45 -16.11 -12.99 22.04
CA ILE A 45 -15.26 -13.01 20.85
C ILE A 45 -13.91 -12.42 21.24
N VAL A 46 -12.84 -13.17 20.99
CA VAL A 46 -11.47 -12.77 21.34
C VAL A 46 -10.65 -12.64 20.08
N VAL A 47 -10.04 -11.48 19.88
CA VAL A 47 -9.10 -11.18 18.80
C VAL A 47 -7.70 -11.08 19.37
N GLY A 48 -6.76 -11.85 18.83
CA GLY A 48 -5.35 -11.82 19.23
C GLY A 48 -4.67 -10.50 18.89
N THR A 49 -3.59 -10.18 19.60
CA THR A 49 -2.70 -9.08 19.24
C THR A 49 -1.79 -9.49 18.08
N TYR A 50 -1.36 -8.51 17.30
CA TYR A 50 -0.36 -8.72 16.25
C TYR A 50 0.98 -8.15 16.70
N GLU A 51 1.94 -9.04 16.95
CA GLU A 51 3.29 -8.69 17.42
C GLU A 51 4.29 -8.52 16.27
N GLY A 52 3.91 -8.90 15.05
CA GLY A 52 4.79 -8.82 13.88
C GLY A 52 5.09 -7.39 13.41
N PRO A 53 5.91 -7.27 12.34
CA PRO A 53 6.18 -6.00 11.67
C PRO A 53 4.88 -5.39 11.10
N LEU A 54 4.62 -4.11 11.38
CA LEU A 54 3.39 -3.42 10.95
C LEU A 54 3.28 -3.24 9.43
N ASN A 55 4.38 -3.38 8.69
CA ASN A 55 4.41 -3.33 7.24
C ASN A 55 4.08 -4.67 6.56
N VAL A 56 3.89 -5.74 7.34
CA VAL A 56 3.45 -7.06 6.84
C VAL A 56 2.01 -7.29 7.25
N VAL A 57 1.10 -7.32 6.28
CA VAL A 57 -0.33 -7.53 6.51
C VAL A 57 -0.57 -9.02 6.79
N ALA A 58 -1.09 -9.33 7.98
CA ALA A 58 -1.37 -10.71 8.38
C ALA A 58 -2.67 -10.81 9.18
N LYS A 59 -3.42 -11.91 9.01
CA LYS A 59 -4.64 -12.16 9.79
C LYS A 59 -4.28 -12.44 11.25
N GLN A 60 -4.90 -11.70 12.18
CA GLN A 60 -4.82 -12.05 13.60
C GLN A 60 -5.68 -13.28 13.89
N GLU A 61 -5.29 -14.09 14.87
CA GLU A 61 -6.16 -15.15 15.38
C GLU A 61 -7.44 -14.54 15.96
N ILE A 62 -8.57 -15.16 15.67
CA ILE A 62 -9.86 -14.78 16.24
C ILE A 62 -10.58 -16.05 16.68
N ARG A 63 -11.25 -15.99 17.83
CA ARG A 63 -11.97 -17.12 18.40
C ARG A 63 -13.25 -16.68 19.09
N ILE A 64 -14.17 -17.62 19.26
CA ILE A 64 -15.43 -17.44 19.97
C ILE A 64 -15.56 -18.46 21.10
N ILE A 65 -16.11 -18.02 22.23
CA ILE A 65 -16.37 -18.82 23.41
C ILE A 65 -17.86 -18.73 23.73
N ASP A 66 -18.53 -19.86 23.85
CA ASP A 66 -19.96 -19.92 24.21
C ASP A 66 -20.12 -19.87 25.74
N HIS A 67 -20.77 -18.83 26.24
CA HIS A 67 -21.10 -18.62 27.66
C HIS A 67 -22.61 -18.70 27.93
N SER A 68 -23.39 -19.18 26.96
CA SER A 68 -24.83 -19.18 27.04
C SER A 68 -25.34 -19.95 28.26
N SER A 69 -26.21 -19.33 29.05
CA SER A 69 -26.97 -20.05 30.07
C SER A 69 -28.06 -20.91 29.41
N THR A 70 -28.64 -20.40 28.32
CA THR A 70 -29.73 -20.98 27.53
C THR A 70 -29.45 -20.80 26.04
N GLY A 71 -29.83 -21.78 25.21
CA GLY A 71 -29.51 -21.78 23.78
C GLY A 71 -28.05 -22.17 23.51
N HIS A 72 -27.58 -21.86 22.30
CA HIS A 72 -26.21 -22.12 21.84
C HIS A 72 -25.73 -20.98 20.95
N VAL A 73 -24.42 -20.81 20.87
CA VAL A 73 -23.78 -20.13 19.73
C VAL A 73 -23.79 -21.08 18.54
N PHE A 74 -24.23 -20.60 17.38
CA PHE A 74 -24.14 -21.34 16.13
C PHE A 74 -23.06 -20.76 15.25
N LEU A 75 -22.15 -21.62 14.79
CA LEU A 75 -21.12 -21.31 13.82
C LEU A 75 -21.45 -22.06 12.53
N ASN A 76 -21.71 -21.33 11.45
CA ASN A 76 -22.11 -21.88 10.15
C ASN A 76 -23.30 -22.86 10.27
N GLY A 77 -24.30 -22.49 11.09
CA GLY A 77 -25.49 -23.29 11.36
C GLY A 77 -25.29 -24.48 12.31
N LYS A 78 -24.06 -24.74 12.78
CA LYS A 78 -23.76 -25.81 13.73
C LYS A 78 -23.62 -25.25 15.14
N ALA A 79 -24.39 -25.81 16.08
CA ALA A 79 -24.27 -25.46 17.49
C ALA A 79 -22.84 -25.67 18.00
N SER A 80 -22.46 -24.88 19.00
CA SER A 80 -21.21 -25.06 19.74
C SER A 80 -21.14 -26.48 20.35
N PRO A 81 -19.98 -27.15 20.31
CA PRO A 81 -19.82 -28.51 20.82
C PRO A 81 -19.79 -28.54 22.36
N GLY A 82 -19.70 -27.39 23.01
CA GLY A 82 -19.66 -27.26 24.46
C GLY A 82 -19.48 -25.80 24.89
N LYS A 83 -19.99 -25.47 26.08
CA LYS A 83 -19.84 -24.16 26.71
C LYS A 83 -18.41 -23.99 27.22
N GLY A 84 -17.88 -22.76 27.18
CA GLY A 84 -16.52 -22.43 27.64
C GLY A 84 -15.39 -22.90 26.72
N VAL A 85 -15.69 -23.63 25.64
CA VAL A 85 -14.68 -24.08 24.68
C VAL A 85 -14.45 -23.01 23.63
N ALA A 86 -13.20 -22.53 23.52
CA ALA A 86 -12.81 -21.60 22.48
C ALA A 86 -12.77 -22.28 21.11
N ARG A 87 -13.39 -21.65 20.11
CA ARG A 87 -13.39 -22.11 18.72
C ARG A 87 -12.76 -21.06 17.82
N PRO A 88 -11.83 -21.43 16.94
CA PRO A 88 -11.30 -20.49 15.96
C PRO A 88 -12.41 -20.02 15.02
N LEU A 89 -12.31 -18.77 14.61
CA LEU A 89 -13.14 -18.17 13.56
C LEU A 89 -12.29 -17.90 12.32
N ALA A 90 -12.91 -18.01 11.16
CA ALA A 90 -12.33 -17.71 9.88
C ALA A 90 -13.10 -16.58 9.17
N ASP A 91 -12.44 -16.00 8.18
CA ASP A 91 -13.05 -15.04 7.26
C ASP A 91 -14.18 -15.73 6.47
N GLY A 92 -15.37 -15.12 6.49
CA GLY A 92 -16.58 -15.67 5.88
C GLY A 92 -17.48 -16.46 6.82
N ASP A 93 -17.04 -16.82 8.02
CA ASP A 93 -17.86 -17.56 8.98
C ASP A 93 -19.13 -16.81 9.37
N LEU A 94 -20.23 -17.55 9.56
CA LEU A 94 -21.52 -17.03 9.99
C LEU A 94 -21.76 -17.38 11.46
N LEU A 95 -22.05 -16.36 12.25
CA LEU A 95 -22.37 -16.43 13.66
C LEU A 95 -23.84 -16.11 13.90
N SER A 96 -24.51 -16.93 14.71
CA SER A 96 -25.78 -16.58 15.33
C SER A 96 -25.84 -17.02 16.78
N PHE A 97 -26.75 -16.41 17.54
CA PHE A 97 -26.80 -16.52 18.99
C PHE A 97 -28.20 -16.93 19.41
N GLY A 98 -28.35 -18.10 20.04
CA GLY A 98 -29.65 -18.69 20.32
C GLY A 98 -30.48 -18.88 19.04
N VAL A 99 -31.80 -18.65 19.12
CA VAL A 99 -32.70 -18.64 17.95
C VAL A 99 -32.92 -17.23 17.38
N ASP A 100 -32.02 -16.29 17.71
CA ASP A 100 -32.08 -14.93 17.18
C ASP A 100 -31.95 -14.98 15.63
N PRO A 101 -32.89 -14.37 14.88
CA PRO A 101 -32.80 -14.33 13.42
C PRO A 101 -31.60 -13.49 12.92
N VAL A 102 -31.03 -12.62 13.77
CA VAL A 102 -29.85 -11.85 13.40
C VAL A 102 -28.63 -12.76 13.31
N THR A 103 -28.01 -12.74 12.13
CA THR A 103 -26.75 -13.43 11.86
C THR A 103 -25.66 -12.41 11.53
N TYR A 104 -24.42 -12.76 11.85
CA TYR A 104 -23.24 -11.93 11.57
C TYR A 104 -22.23 -12.71 10.75
N ARG A 105 -21.75 -12.13 9.66
CA ARG A 105 -20.60 -12.65 8.93
C ARG A 105 -19.31 -12.07 9.52
N VAL A 106 -18.40 -12.95 9.92
CA VAL A 106 -17.03 -12.58 10.28
C VAL A 106 -16.29 -12.20 9.00
N ALA A 107 -15.67 -11.03 8.96
CA ALA A 107 -14.98 -10.54 7.79
C ALA A 107 -13.62 -9.95 8.12
N TRP A 108 -12.60 -10.36 7.38
CA TRP A 108 -11.27 -9.75 7.40
C TRP A 108 -11.25 -8.52 6.47
N SER A 109 -11.02 -7.34 7.04
CA SER A 109 -10.98 -6.06 6.35
C SER A 109 -9.92 -5.15 6.99
N PRO A 110 -8.62 -5.41 6.72
CA PRO A 110 -7.52 -4.71 7.34
C PRO A 110 -7.48 -3.23 6.95
N VAL A 111 -7.07 -2.40 7.89
CA VAL A 111 -6.69 -1.01 7.63
C VAL A 111 -5.19 -0.96 7.50
N VAL A 112 -4.71 -0.53 6.33
CA VAL A 112 -3.28 -0.46 5.99
C VAL A 112 -3.00 0.98 5.59
N LEU A 113 -2.16 1.64 6.38
CA LEU A 113 -1.87 3.06 6.29
C LEU A 113 -0.48 3.25 5.69
N SER A 114 -0.38 4.02 4.62
CA SER A 114 0.92 4.52 4.14
C SER A 114 1.24 5.87 4.77
N TYR A 115 2.48 6.11 5.21
CA TYR A 115 2.88 7.41 5.79
C TYR A 115 4.03 8.08 5.01
N SER A 116 4.27 9.37 5.32
CA SER A 116 5.33 10.15 4.68
C SER A 116 6.71 9.70 5.13
N SER A 117 7.65 9.56 4.20
CA SER A 117 9.05 9.27 4.52
C SER A 117 9.78 10.44 5.19
N ARG A 118 9.11 11.59 5.36
CA ARG A 118 9.64 12.79 6.01
C ARG A 118 9.36 12.85 7.51
N LEU A 119 8.58 11.91 8.06
CA LEU A 119 8.29 11.87 9.49
C LEU A 119 9.56 11.55 10.29
N ALA A 120 9.72 12.19 11.44
CA ALA A 120 10.80 11.91 12.38
C ALA A 120 10.57 10.57 13.09
N GLY A 121 11.64 9.99 13.64
CA GLY A 121 11.58 8.69 14.34
C GLY A 121 10.56 8.65 15.48
N GLU A 122 10.44 9.72 16.25
CA GLU A 122 9.45 9.81 17.34
C GLU A 122 8.00 9.81 16.82
N GLU A 123 7.73 10.52 15.73
CA GLU A 123 6.40 10.54 15.10
C GLU A 123 6.04 9.15 14.56
N ILE A 124 7.01 8.46 13.93
CA ILE A 124 6.82 7.09 13.45
C ILE A 124 6.54 6.13 14.61
N ARG A 125 7.21 6.32 15.76
CA ARG A 125 6.98 5.54 16.98
C ARG A 125 5.57 5.75 17.52
N GLU A 126 5.12 7.00 17.65
CA GLU A 126 3.75 7.34 18.08
C GLU A 126 2.71 6.69 17.14
N LEU A 127 2.88 6.83 15.83
CA LEU A 127 1.98 6.24 14.84
C LEU A 127 1.97 4.71 14.93
N SER A 128 3.13 4.08 15.17
CA SER A 128 3.23 2.62 15.30
C SER A 128 2.49 2.11 16.54
N GLU A 129 2.60 2.80 17.67
CA GLU A 129 1.85 2.46 18.89
C GLU A 129 0.33 2.61 18.68
N LEU A 130 -0.10 3.69 18.03
CA LEU A 130 -1.50 3.90 17.68
C LEU A 130 -2.00 2.82 16.71
N ALA A 131 -1.22 2.46 15.71
CA ALA A 131 -1.55 1.40 14.76
C ALA A 131 -1.71 0.05 15.47
N ARG A 132 -0.82 -0.32 16.39
CA ARG A 132 -0.97 -1.55 17.19
C ARG A 132 -2.24 -1.55 18.02
N ARG A 133 -2.53 -0.46 18.76
CA ARG A 133 -3.77 -0.34 19.55
C ARG A 133 -5.01 -0.45 18.66
N ALA A 134 -5.01 0.23 17.52
CA ALA A 134 -6.09 0.16 16.56
C ALA A 134 -6.17 -1.21 15.85
N GLY A 135 -5.16 -2.09 15.95
CA GLY A 135 -5.00 -3.30 15.15
C GLY A 135 -4.86 -3.03 13.65
N ALA A 136 -4.29 -1.89 13.27
CA ALA A 136 -4.02 -1.45 11.90
C ALA A 136 -2.57 -1.74 11.50
N PHE A 137 -2.30 -1.71 10.19
CA PHE A 137 -0.98 -1.87 9.60
C PHE A 137 -0.44 -0.52 9.15
N LEU A 138 0.88 -0.38 9.17
CA LEU A 138 1.58 0.85 8.87
C LEU A 138 2.79 0.53 8.01
N THR A 139 2.89 1.21 6.88
CA THR A 139 4.01 1.04 5.94
C THR A 139 4.45 2.41 5.42
N GLN A 140 5.73 2.54 5.10
CA GLN A 140 6.24 3.75 4.48
C GLN A 140 5.81 3.83 3.01
N ASP A 141 5.77 2.72 2.30
CA ASP A 141 5.50 2.71 0.86
C ASP A 141 4.01 2.60 0.55
N TRP A 142 3.60 3.07 -0.63
CA TRP A 142 2.27 2.79 -1.13
C TRP A 142 2.28 1.44 -1.84
N THR A 143 1.40 0.53 -1.43
CA THR A 143 1.24 -0.80 -2.02
C THR A 143 -0.22 -1.06 -2.36
N LEU A 144 -0.52 -2.10 -3.11
CA LEU A 144 -1.90 -2.47 -3.45
C LEU A 144 -2.74 -2.90 -2.22
N GLU A 145 -2.11 -3.19 -1.09
CA GLU A 145 -2.78 -3.50 0.18
C GLU A 145 -3.14 -2.23 0.97
N CYS A 146 -2.52 -1.08 0.65
CA CYS A 146 -2.80 0.19 1.32
C CYS A 146 -4.24 0.62 1.08
N THR A 147 -4.94 0.98 2.15
CA THR A 147 -6.32 1.47 2.09
C THR A 147 -6.41 2.97 2.36
N HIS A 148 -5.46 3.55 3.08
CA HIS A 148 -5.42 4.98 3.34
C HIS A 148 -4.01 5.54 3.27
N LEU A 149 -3.91 6.83 2.92
CA LEU A 149 -2.67 7.61 2.94
C LEU A 149 -2.73 8.59 4.11
N LEU A 150 -1.81 8.45 5.06
CA LEU A 150 -1.63 9.42 6.15
C LEU A 150 -0.87 10.64 5.66
N ILE A 151 -1.56 11.78 5.63
CA ILE A 151 -1.02 13.08 5.27
C ILE A 151 -1.78 14.18 6.01
N GLU A 152 -1.08 15.19 6.54
CA GLU A 152 -1.73 16.29 7.29
C GLU A 152 -2.27 17.41 6.38
N GLN A 153 -1.62 17.59 5.25
CA GLN A 153 -1.87 18.66 4.28
C GLN A 153 -1.77 18.05 2.89
N LEU A 154 -2.85 18.13 2.10
CA LEU A 154 -2.84 17.64 0.73
C LEU A 154 -1.75 18.36 -0.07
N ALA A 155 -1.02 17.59 -0.86
CA ALA A 155 -0.04 18.02 -1.85
C ALA A 155 0.02 16.95 -2.96
N ILE A 156 0.20 17.38 -4.21
CA ILE A 156 0.30 16.47 -5.35
C ILE A 156 1.65 15.75 -5.30
N THR A 157 1.64 14.57 -4.68
CA THR A 157 2.80 13.72 -4.54
C THR A 157 2.60 12.41 -5.29
N PRO A 158 3.68 11.70 -5.69
CA PRO A 158 3.55 10.38 -6.30
C PRO A 158 2.72 9.40 -5.45
N LYS A 159 2.86 9.44 -4.12
CA LYS A 159 2.06 8.60 -3.20
C LYS A 159 0.58 8.98 -3.20
N LEU A 160 0.24 10.27 -3.24
CA LEU A 160 -1.15 10.70 -3.36
C LEU A 160 -1.75 10.20 -4.68
N LEU A 161 -1.02 10.30 -5.79
CA LEU A 161 -1.49 9.80 -7.09
C LEU A 161 -1.67 8.28 -7.08
N CYS A 162 -0.77 7.52 -6.46
CA CYS A 162 -0.94 6.07 -6.29
C CYS A 162 -2.15 5.73 -5.41
N CYS A 163 -2.30 6.45 -4.29
CA CYS A 163 -3.45 6.34 -3.39
C CYS A 163 -4.76 6.49 -4.15
N ILE A 164 -4.84 7.56 -4.92
CA ILE A 164 -6.00 7.88 -5.73
C ILE A 164 -6.24 6.85 -6.83
N ALA A 165 -5.19 6.42 -7.53
CA ALA A 165 -5.27 5.41 -8.58
C ALA A 165 -5.81 4.07 -8.05
N ASP A 166 -5.50 3.71 -6.82
CA ASP A 166 -6.01 2.50 -6.16
C ASP A 166 -7.37 2.67 -5.48
N GLY A 167 -7.92 3.88 -5.44
CA GLY A 167 -9.15 4.17 -4.70
C GLY A 167 -8.97 4.23 -3.19
N GLY A 168 -7.72 4.40 -2.72
CA GLY A 168 -7.39 4.63 -1.33
C GLY A 168 -7.78 6.04 -0.86
N ILE A 169 -7.93 6.21 0.45
CA ILE A 169 -8.48 7.45 1.02
C ILE A 169 -7.38 8.25 1.73
N PRO A 170 -7.08 9.49 1.35
CA PRO A 170 -6.17 10.34 2.11
C PRO A 170 -6.84 10.81 3.42
N VAL A 171 -6.13 10.69 4.54
CA VAL A 171 -6.61 11.04 5.89
C VAL A 171 -5.47 11.64 6.71
N SER A 172 -5.81 12.47 7.69
CA SER A 172 -4.87 13.00 8.68
C SER A 172 -4.59 11.99 9.79
N SER A 173 -3.54 12.21 10.59
CA SER A 173 -3.22 11.39 11.77
C SER A 173 -4.37 11.32 12.80
N SER A 174 -5.30 12.30 12.78
CA SER A 174 -6.51 12.26 13.60
C SER A 174 -7.36 11.00 13.37
N TYR A 175 -7.35 10.45 12.14
CA TYR A 175 -8.06 9.21 11.81
C TYR A 175 -7.53 8.02 12.61
N LEU A 176 -6.20 7.86 12.63
CA LEU A 176 -5.56 6.77 13.35
C LEU A 176 -5.74 6.93 14.86
N ARG A 177 -5.70 8.16 15.38
CA ARG A 177 -6.01 8.44 16.79
C ARG A 177 -7.45 8.06 17.15
N ALA A 178 -8.42 8.44 16.32
CA ALA A 178 -9.82 8.07 16.51
C ALA A 178 -10.00 6.56 16.46
N MET A 179 -9.37 5.88 15.49
CA MET A 179 -9.39 4.41 15.44
C MET A 179 -8.82 3.79 16.72
N ALA A 180 -7.69 4.27 17.23
CA ALA A 180 -7.08 3.75 18.45
C ALA A 180 -7.92 4.03 19.72
N ALA A 181 -8.83 5.02 19.67
CA ALA A 181 -9.73 5.37 20.77
C ALA A 181 -11.11 4.69 20.69
N CYS A 182 -11.46 4.09 19.54
CA CYS A 182 -12.74 3.39 19.38
C CYS A 182 -12.88 2.21 20.34
N ARG A 183 -14.08 1.99 20.85
CA ARG A 183 -14.36 0.79 21.65
C ARG A 183 -14.59 -0.40 20.73
N ASN A 184 -14.42 -1.58 21.30
CA ASN A 184 -14.70 -2.82 20.60
C ASN A 184 -16.18 -2.93 20.19
N ALA A 185 -16.40 -3.43 18.97
CA ALA A 185 -17.69 -3.54 18.30
C ALA A 185 -18.39 -2.20 18.00
N ASP A 186 -17.67 -1.08 18.03
CA ASP A 186 -18.17 0.19 17.48
C ASP A 186 -18.05 0.22 15.95
N SER A 187 -18.77 1.15 15.34
CA SER A 187 -18.51 1.53 13.95
C SER A 187 -17.12 2.13 13.82
N ARG A 188 -16.43 1.82 12.72
CA ARG A 188 -15.17 2.48 12.37
C ARG A 188 -15.42 3.99 12.23
N PRO A 189 -14.50 4.87 12.67
CA PRO A 189 -14.64 6.29 12.44
C PRO A 189 -14.72 6.53 10.92
N PRO A 190 -15.61 7.42 10.46
CA PRO A 190 -15.74 7.70 9.05
C PRO A 190 -14.51 8.50 8.58
N PRO A 191 -13.78 8.04 7.54
CA PRO A 191 -12.58 8.75 7.05
C PRO A 191 -12.85 10.21 6.67
N GLY A 192 -14.06 10.53 6.24
CA GLY A 192 -14.48 11.88 5.84
C GLY A 192 -14.44 12.92 6.96
N GLU A 193 -14.52 12.52 8.23
CA GLU A 193 -14.36 13.42 9.39
C GLU A 193 -12.89 13.70 9.72
N HIS A 194 -11.96 13.01 9.06
CA HIS A 194 -10.54 13.07 9.33
C HIS A 194 -9.72 13.48 8.09
N GLN A 195 -10.32 14.27 7.20
CA GLN A 195 -9.66 14.73 5.98
C GLN A 195 -8.41 15.57 6.31
N PRO A 196 -7.35 15.48 5.48
CA PRO A 196 -6.24 16.40 5.57
C PRO A 196 -6.66 17.83 5.21
N LYS A 197 -5.80 18.79 5.52
CA LYS A 197 -6.00 20.18 5.07
C LYS A 197 -5.97 20.28 3.53
N ALA A 198 -6.78 21.19 2.98
CA ALA A 198 -6.97 21.38 1.54
C ALA A 198 -5.71 21.88 0.82
N LEU A 199 -5.52 21.53 -0.46
CA LEU A 199 -4.36 21.91 -1.28
C LEU A 199 -4.03 23.42 -1.19
N MET A 200 -2.74 23.74 -1.26
CA MET A 200 -2.23 25.12 -1.18
C MET A 200 -1.19 25.40 -2.27
N GLY A 201 -0.99 26.67 -2.61
CA GLY A 201 0.04 27.10 -3.56
C GLY A 201 -0.25 26.63 -4.99
N VAL A 202 0.80 26.19 -5.70
CA VAL A 202 0.69 25.73 -7.10
C VAL A 202 -0.24 24.53 -7.27
N ASP A 203 -0.37 23.70 -6.25
CA ASP A 203 -1.22 22.52 -6.29
C ASP A 203 -2.71 22.85 -6.14
N ALA A 204 -3.07 24.05 -5.67
CA ALA A 204 -4.46 24.46 -5.49
C ALA A 204 -5.26 24.42 -6.80
N GLU A 205 -4.59 24.47 -7.95
CA GLU A 205 -5.21 24.34 -9.26
C GLU A 205 -5.90 22.98 -9.49
N TYR A 206 -5.47 21.93 -8.78
CA TYR A 206 -6.05 20.58 -8.88
C TYR A 206 -7.18 20.31 -7.89
N ALA A 207 -7.57 21.32 -7.09
CA ALA A 207 -8.62 21.15 -6.09
C ALA A 207 -9.94 20.62 -6.69
N PRO A 208 -10.44 21.11 -7.85
CA PRO A 208 -11.69 20.60 -8.41
C PRO A 208 -11.64 19.10 -8.74
N GLU A 209 -10.57 18.64 -9.39
CA GLU A 209 -10.40 17.22 -9.74
C GLU A 209 -10.24 16.35 -8.49
N LEU A 210 -9.52 16.84 -7.48
CA LEU A 210 -9.33 16.11 -6.23
C LEU A 210 -10.63 16.02 -5.42
N GLU A 211 -11.44 17.09 -5.36
CA GLU A 211 -12.74 17.07 -4.68
C GLU A 211 -13.70 16.04 -5.28
N LEU A 212 -13.71 15.89 -6.62
CA LEU A 212 -14.50 14.84 -7.27
C LEU A 212 -14.11 13.44 -6.76
N PHE A 213 -12.82 13.19 -6.56
CA PHE A 213 -12.34 11.94 -5.97
C PHE A 213 -12.75 11.80 -4.51
N LEU A 214 -12.53 12.82 -3.68
CA LEU A 214 -12.81 12.75 -2.24
C LEU A 214 -14.29 12.49 -1.95
N ASN A 215 -15.19 13.01 -2.78
CA ASN A 215 -16.63 12.78 -2.67
C ASN A 215 -17.07 11.38 -3.12
N SER A 216 -16.34 10.73 -4.02
CA SER A 216 -16.60 9.36 -4.45
C SER A 216 -15.31 8.62 -4.78
N PRO A 217 -14.59 8.09 -3.77
CA PRO A 217 -13.34 7.38 -3.99
C PRO A 217 -13.61 6.11 -4.80
N ARG A 218 -13.10 6.08 -6.03
CA ARG A 218 -13.17 4.91 -6.92
C ARG A 218 -11.79 4.58 -7.46
N PRO A 219 -11.43 3.30 -7.57
CA PRO A 219 -10.18 2.90 -8.17
C PRO A 219 -10.14 3.29 -9.65
N ARG A 220 -8.96 3.72 -10.10
CA ARG A 220 -8.65 4.15 -11.47
C ARG A 220 -7.61 3.23 -12.11
N ARG A 221 -7.55 1.99 -11.64
CA ARG A 221 -6.57 0.95 -12.03
C ARG A 221 -6.60 0.56 -13.50
N THR A 222 -7.67 0.89 -14.20
CA THR A 222 -7.86 0.61 -15.63
C THR A 222 -7.86 1.88 -16.48
N LEU A 223 -7.65 3.05 -15.89
CA LEU A 223 -7.74 4.34 -16.57
C LEU A 223 -6.80 4.40 -17.79
N LEU A 224 -5.59 3.85 -17.64
CA LEU A 224 -4.52 3.91 -18.64
C LEU A 224 -4.20 2.54 -19.25
N GLU A 225 -5.08 1.55 -19.10
CA GLU A 225 -4.78 0.16 -19.52
C GLU A 225 -4.47 -0.03 -21.01
N SER A 226 -4.96 0.90 -21.84
CA SER A 226 -4.76 0.92 -23.29
C SER A 226 -3.90 2.12 -23.74
N VAL A 227 -3.33 2.89 -22.82
CA VAL A 227 -2.48 4.03 -23.16
C VAL A 227 -1.01 3.62 -23.05
N TRP A 228 -0.25 3.83 -24.12
CA TRP A 228 1.20 3.64 -24.12
C TRP A 228 1.87 4.97 -23.82
N ILE A 229 2.88 4.96 -22.96
CA ILE A 229 3.50 6.19 -22.46
C ILE A 229 4.99 6.17 -22.81
N ILE A 230 5.45 7.23 -23.45
CA ILE A 230 6.86 7.45 -23.78
C ILE A 230 7.29 8.73 -23.06
N PHE A 231 8.27 8.61 -22.17
CA PHE A 231 8.82 9.73 -21.45
C PHE A 231 9.94 10.38 -22.24
N GLY A 232 9.79 11.67 -22.55
CA GLY A 232 10.85 12.49 -23.12
C GLY A 232 11.85 13.01 -22.07
N LEU A 233 11.46 12.98 -20.78
CA LEU A 233 12.29 13.46 -19.67
C LEU A 233 12.35 12.45 -18.52
N ARG A 234 13.56 12.18 -18.03
CA ARG A 234 13.81 11.27 -16.90
C ARG A 234 13.13 11.73 -15.60
N GLN A 235 13.16 13.02 -15.31
CA GLN A 235 12.51 13.58 -14.11
C GLN A 235 11.00 13.30 -14.08
N ALA A 236 10.33 13.36 -15.23
CA ALA A 236 8.90 13.05 -15.33
C ALA A 236 8.64 11.55 -15.13
N HIS A 237 9.47 10.69 -15.73
CA HIS A 237 9.42 9.24 -15.50
C HIS A 237 9.57 8.90 -14.02
N ASP A 238 10.57 9.46 -13.35
CA ASP A 238 10.86 9.14 -11.95
C ASP A 238 9.76 9.63 -11.00
N THR A 239 9.04 10.69 -11.38
CA THR A 239 7.92 11.22 -10.60
C THR A 239 6.61 10.46 -10.84
N LEU A 240 6.29 10.12 -12.09
CA LEU A 240 4.96 9.64 -12.47
C LEU A 240 4.86 8.13 -12.72
N SER A 241 5.98 7.44 -13.04
CA SER A 241 5.92 6.07 -13.55
C SER A 241 5.18 5.10 -12.63
N VAL A 242 5.37 5.24 -11.30
CA VAL A 242 4.67 4.43 -10.30
C VAL A 242 3.17 4.70 -10.35
N ALA A 243 2.74 5.96 -10.28
CA ALA A 243 1.32 6.32 -10.30
C ALA A 243 0.62 5.89 -11.61
N LEU A 244 1.32 5.94 -12.73
CA LEU A 244 0.81 5.48 -14.01
C LEU A 244 0.63 3.96 -14.04
N ARG A 245 1.56 3.18 -13.45
CA ARG A 245 1.39 1.73 -13.29
C ARG A 245 0.17 1.40 -12.43
N HIS A 246 -0.01 2.09 -11.31
CA HIS A 246 -1.20 1.95 -10.46
C HIS A 246 -2.50 2.36 -11.20
N SER A 247 -2.41 3.25 -12.18
CA SER A 247 -3.52 3.66 -13.05
C SER A 247 -3.73 2.73 -14.26
N GLY A 248 -2.94 1.65 -14.37
CA GLY A 248 -3.07 0.62 -15.41
C GLY A 248 -2.12 0.73 -16.60
N ALA A 249 -1.26 1.74 -16.68
CA ALA A 249 -0.33 1.90 -17.80
C ALA A 249 0.73 0.79 -17.81
N ARG A 250 0.61 -0.13 -18.77
CA ARG A 250 1.48 -1.32 -18.90
C ARG A 250 2.74 -1.08 -19.74
N VAL A 251 2.69 -0.15 -20.68
CA VAL A 251 3.83 0.21 -21.54
C VAL A 251 4.28 1.60 -21.17
N GLN A 252 5.47 1.68 -20.58
CA GLN A 252 6.12 2.93 -20.20
C GLN A 252 7.56 2.85 -20.65
N LEU A 253 7.94 3.69 -21.60
CA LEU A 253 9.27 3.73 -22.20
C LEU A 253 9.94 5.05 -21.84
N LEU A 254 11.27 5.08 -21.80
CA LEU A 254 12.05 6.30 -21.60
C LEU A 254 12.95 6.53 -22.81
N CYS A 255 12.76 7.68 -23.48
CA CYS A 255 13.55 8.09 -24.63
C CYS A 255 13.88 9.57 -24.51
N THR A 256 15.01 9.89 -23.86
CA THR A 256 15.45 11.26 -23.61
C THR A 256 16.54 11.74 -24.57
N SER A 257 17.09 10.85 -25.40
CA SER A 257 18.21 11.17 -26.31
C SER A 257 18.25 10.21 -27.50
N GLN A 258 18.96 10.60 -28.55
CA GLN A 258 19.12 9.79 -29.77
C GLN A 258 19.85 8.46 -29.50
N GLU A 259 20.71 8.40 -28.48
CA GLU A 259 21.42 7.17 -28.08
C GLU A 259 20.46 6.11 -27.54
N GLN A 260 19.35 6.52 -26.92
CA GLN A 260 18.33 5.61 -26.36
C GLN A 260 17.28 5.19 -27.38
N LEU A 261 17.27 5.82 -28.56
CA LEU A 261 16.28 5.57 -29.59
C LEU A 261 16.29 4.10 -30.09
N PRO A 262 17.43 3.46 -30.38
CA PRO A 262 17.45 2.07 -30.83
C PRO A 262 16.84 1.11 -29.80
N GLN A 263 17.15 1.30 -28.51
CA GLN A 263 16.58 0.51 -27.42
C GLN A 263 15.07 0.73 -27.32
N THR A 264 14.62 1.98 -27.34
CA THR A 264 13.19 2.33 -27.28
C THR A 264 12.42 1.71 -28.44
N MET A 265 12.99 1.72 -29.65
CA MET A 265 12.41 1.13 -30.85
C MET A 265 12.25 -0.38 -30.74
N GLU A 266 13.22 -1.07 -30.12
CA GLU A 266 13.14 -2.50 -29.87
C GLU A 266 12.11 -2.83 -28.78
N GLU A 267 12.06 -2.08 -27.69
CA GLU A 267 11.03 -2.24 -26.66
C GLU A 267 9.61 -2.01 -27.21
N LEU A 268 9.44 -1.02 -28.10
CA LEU A 268 8.18 -0.76 -28.80
C LEU A 268 7.80 -1.89 -29.78
N ARG A 269 8.79 -2.49 -30.45
CA ARG A 269 8.59 -3.67 -31.29
C ARG A 269 8.11 -4.87 -30.45
N LEU A 270 8.76 -5.13 -29.32
CA LEU A 270 8.38 -6.19 -28.39
C LEU A 270 6.98 -5.97 -27.82
N ALA A 271 6.62 -4.73 -27.46
CA ALA A 271 5.28 -4.38 -27.00
C ALA A 271 4.22 -4.65 -28.07
N THR A 272 4.48 -4.25 -29.32
CA THR A 272 3.58 -4.52 -30.46
C THR A 272 3.42 -6.02 -30.71
N GLN A 273 4.50 -6.80 -30.66
CA GLN A 273 4.45 -8.26 -30.78
C GLN A 273 3.61 -8.88 -29.64
N ALA A 274 3.76 -8.40 -28.41
CA ALA A 274 2.97 -8.86 -27.28
C ALA A 274 1.47 -8.59 -27.43
N VAL A 275 1.08 -7.54 -28.18
CA VAL A 275 -0.33 -7.31 -28.57
C VAL A 275 -0.82 -8.41 -29.50
N THR A 276 -0.04 -8.76 -30.54
CA THR A 276 -0.39 -9.83 -31.49
C THR A 276 -0.53 -11.19 -30.80
N GLU A 277 0.27 -11.44 -29.76
CA GLU A 277 0.23 -12.65 -28.95
C GLU A 277 -0.87 -12.64 -27.86
N ASN A 278 -1.77 -11.65 -27.84
CA ASN A 278 -2.81 -11.44 -26.82
C ASN A 278 -2.28 -11.31 -25.38
N LYS A 279 -1.00 -10.98 -25.20
CA LYS A 279 -0.38 -10.74 -23.88
C LYS A 279 -0.60 -9.30 -23.40
N LEU A 280 -0.83 -8.37 -24.33
CA LEU A 280 -1.05 -6.95 -24.06
C LEU A 280 -2.31 -6.45 -24.77
N ARG A 281 -3.00 -5.47 -24.19
CA ARG A 281 -4.10 -4.76 -24.87
C ARG A 281 -3.53 -3.89 -26.00
N ARG A 282 -4.25 -3.80 -27.12
CA ARG A 282 -3.94 -2.85 -28.19
C ARG A 282 -3.96 -1.42 -27.63
N ALA A 283 -2.99 -0.61 -28.04
CA ALA A 283 -2.98 0.80 -27.71
C ALA A 283 -4.26 1.47 -28.24
N SER A 284 -4.84 2.39 -27.46
CA SER A 284 -5.87 3.33 -27.89
C SER A 284 -5.28 4.72 -28.15
N ALA A 285 -4.13 5.03 -27.54
CA ALA A 285 -3.36 6.23 -27.75
C ALA A 285 -1.90 6.02 -27.32
N VAL A 286 -1.00 6.82 -27.88
CA VAL A 286 0.40 6.93 -27.44
C VAL A 286 0.63 8.34 -26.90
N TRP A 287 1.08 8.43 -25.65
CA TRP A 287 1.33 9.70 -24.96
C TRP A 287 2.83 9.94 -24.83
N PHE A 288 3.25 11.16 -25.17
CA PHE A 288 4.59 11.67 -24.93
C PHE A 288 4.59 12.61 -23.73
N VAL A 289 5.34 12.27 -22.68
CA VAL A 289 5.26 12.94 -21.36
C VAL A 289 6.64 13.42 -20.87
N PRO A 290 6.85 14.73 -20.65
CA PRO A 290 6.12 15.85 -21.22
C PRO A 290 6.67 16.15 -22.62
N GLY A 291 5.87 15.86 -23.65
CA GLY A 291 6.31 16.03 -25.03
C GLY A 291 7.52 15.17 -25.40
N VAL A 292 8.02 15.39 -26.60
CA VAL A 292 9.18 14.70 -27.16
C VAL A 292 9.89 15.63 -28.11
N ASP A 293 11.22 15.55 -28.14
CA ASP A 293 12.01 16.29 -29.12
C ASP A 293 11.60 15.85 -30.55
N PRO A 294 11.39 16.79 -31.50
CA PRO A 294 10.98 16.45 -32.86
C PRO A 294 11.90 15.44 -33.55
N SER A 295 13.21 15.48 -33.28
CA SER A 295 14.16 14.53 -33.87
C SER A 295 13.97 13.11 -33.34
N LEU A 296 13.58 12.95 -32.07
CA LEU A 296 13.25 11.66 -31.48
C LEU A 296 11.91 11.15 -32.01
N LEU A 297 10.93 12.05 -32.21
CA LEU A 297 9.63 11.69 -32.77
C LEU A 297 9.75 11.13 -34.19
N GLU A 298 10.54 11.77 -35.05
CA GLU A 298 10.81 11.25 -36.41
C GLU A 298 11.49 9.88 -36.38
N GLY A 299 12.40 9.67 -35.42
CA GLY A 299 13.02 8.36 -35.19
C GLY A 299 12.03 7.27 -34.78
N LEU A 300 11.01 7.60 -33.98
CA LEU A 300 10.00 6.67 -33.48
C LEU A 300 8.87 6.39 -34.48
N LYS A 301 8.67 7.30 -35.44
CA LYS A 301 7.55 7.31 -36.40
C LYS A 301 7.35 5.98 -37.13
N ALA A 302 8.43 5.37 -37.62
CA ALA A 302 8.37 4.10 -38.37
C ALA A 302 7.78 2.93 -37.56
N ARG A 303 7.78 3.01 -36.22
CA ARG A 303 7.17 2.00 -35.33
C ARG A 303 5.81 2.41 -34.78
N LEU A 304 5.51 3.70 -34.77
CA LEU A 304 4.23 4.23 -34.29
C LEU A 304 3.16 4.25 -35.39
N GLU A 305 3.53 4.52 -36.64
CA GLU A 305 2.59 4.53 -37.78
C GLU A 305 1.76 3.22 -37.91
N PRO A 306 2.36 2.01 -37.80
CA PRO A 306 1.60 0.76 -37.90
C PRO A 306 0.59 0.52 -36.78
N LEU A 307 0.65 1.26 -35.67
CA LEU A 307 -0.31 1.12 -34.58
C LEU A 307 -1.68 1.72 -34.94
N GLU A 308 -1.70 2.70 -35.85
CA GLU A 308 -2.89 3.46 -36.28
C GLU A 308 -3.64 4.12 -35.10
N VAL A 309 -2.88 4.63 -34.12
CA VAL A 309 -3.43 5.28 -32.92
C VAL A 309 -3.01 6.74 -32.82
N PRO A 310 -3.82 7.61 -32.19
CA PRO A 310 -3.44 8.99 -31.94
C PRO A 310 -2.18 9.06 -31.08
N CYS A 311 -1.18 9.76 -31.57
CA CYS A 311 0.01 10.15 -30.84
C CYS A 311 -0.16 11.56 -30.30
N MET A 312 0.05 11.75 -29.00
CA MET A 312 -0.33 12.98 -28.31
C MET A 312 0.82 13.46 -27.43
N SER A 313 1.13 14.75 -27.48
CA SER A 313 1.98 15.41 -26.50
C SER A 313 1.13 15.78 -25.30
N VAL A 314 1.44 15.19 -24.14
CA VAL A 314 0.66 15.34 -22.92
C VAL A 314 1.55 15.94 -21.83
N SER A 315 1.16 17.10 -21.31
CA SER A 315 1.91 17.76 -20.25
C SER A 315 1.82 16.97 -18.93
N HIS A 316 2.78 17.18 -18.03
CA HIS A 316 2.73 16.60 -16.69
C HIS A 316 1.41 16.96 -15.98
N LYS A 317 1.01 18.23 -16.05
CA LYS A 317 -0.24 18.74 -15.48
C LYS A 317 -1.47 18.01 -16.01
N ALA A 318 -1.53 17.76 -17.32
CA ALA A 318 -2.62 17.03 -17.96
C ALA A 318 -2.71 15.58 -17.46
N VAL A 319 -1.57 14.90 -17.32
CA VAL A 319 -1.51 13.54 -16.77
C VAL A 319 -2.03 13.50 -15.34
N VAL A 320 -1.55 14.42 -14.49
CA VAL A 320 -2.00 14.54 -13.09
C VAL A 320 -3.50 14.80 -13.03
N ALA A 321 -4.00 15.78 -13.77
CA ALA A 321 -5.43 16.10 -13.81
C ALA A 321 -6.28 14.91 -14.27
N GLY A 322 -5.82 14.15 -15.27
CA GLY A 322 -6.49 12.93 -15.72
C GLY A 322 -6.56 11.83 -14.65
N ILE A 323 -5.46 11.61 -13.91
CA ILE A 323 -5.44 10.67 -12.79
C ILE A 323 -6.37 11.15 -11.67
N LEU A 324 -6.38 12.45 -11.35
CA LEU A 324 -7.19 13.03 -10.27
C LEU A 324 -8.68 13.09 -10.61
N SER A 325 -9.06 13.31 -11.86
CA SER A 325 -10.46 13.26 -12.30
C SER A 325 -10.94 11.81 -12.51
N GLY A 326 -10.04 10.90 -12.89
CA GLY A 326 -10.41 9.57 -13.37
C GLY A 326 -11.00 9.56 -14.77
N ASP A 327 -10.75 10.61 -15.56
CA ASP A 327 -11.22 10.75 -16.94
C ASP A 327 -10.05 11.08 -17.87
N LEU A 328 -9.81 10.20 -18.83
CA LEU A 328 -8.82 10.40 -19.91
C LEU A 328 -9.06 11.69 -20.69
N ARG A 329 -10.32 12.10 -20.85
CA ARG A 329 -10.68 13.32 -21.58
C ARG A 329 -10.14 14.57 -20.91
N THR A 330 -10.00 14.56 -19.58
CA THR A 330 -9.36 15.67 -18.85
C THR A 330 -7.90 15.83 -19.29
N ALA A 331 -7.16 14.74 -19.43
CA ALA A 331 -5.80 14.77 -19.94
C ALA A 331 -5.76 15.18 -21.43
N HIS A 332 -6.72 14.73 -22.24
CA HIS A 332 -6.77 15.04 -23.67
C HIS A 332 -7.11 16.50 -23.97
N LYS A 333 -7.95 17.15 -23.18
CA LYS A 333 -8.37 18.56 -23.38
C LYS A 333 -7.20 19.55 -23.46
N THR A 334 -6.09 19.23 -22.81
CA THR A 334 -4.89 20.09 -22.72
C THR A 334 -3.69 19.50 -23.46
N SER A 335 -3.92 18.44 -24.23
CA SER A 335 -2.90 17.78 -25.06
C SER A 335 -2.94 18.26 -26.50
N SER A 336 -1.82 18.16 -27.20
CA SER A 336 -1.73 18.41 -28.64
C SER A 336 -1.51 17.11 -29.40
N VAL A 337 -2.24 16.90 -30.49
CA VAL A 337 -2.03 15.75 -31.38
C VAL A 337 -0.74 15.98 -32.15
N LEU A 338 0.15 15.00 -32.14
CA LEU A 338 1.41 15.03 -32.88
C LEU A 338 1.19 14.49 -34.30
N PRO A 339 1.64 15.21 -35.34
CA PRO A 339 1.61 14.74 -36.72
C PRO A 339 2.53 13.53 -36.95
N VAL A 340 2.04 12.34 -36.63
CA VAL A 340 2.67 11.09 -37.06
C VAL A 340 2.15 10.82 -38.48
N GLY A 341 2.74 11.52 -39.47
CA GLY A 341 2.43 11.31 -40.90
C GLY A 341 2.38 12.55 -41.81
N LYS A 342 2.55 13.79 -41.31
CA LYS A 342 2.70 15.00 -42.13
C LYS A 342 3.75 15.95 -41.52
N PRO A 343 4.47 16.77 -42.31
CA PRO A 343 5.55 17.61 -41.81
C PRO A 343 5.04 18.63 -40.79
N LEU A 344 5.72 18.77 -39.64
CA LEU A 344 5.42 19.82 -38.67
C LEU A 344 5.86 21.21 -39.19
N ALA A 345 4.95 22.18 -39.12
CA ALA A 345 5.32 23.58 -38.94
C ALA A 345 5.68 23.80 -37.47
N ALA A 346 6.77 24.50 -37.22
CA ALA A 346 7.33 24.72 -35.89
C ALA A 346 6.50 25.75 -35.11
N ASP A 347 5.86 25.30 -34.02
CA ASP A 347 5.46 26.17 -32.91
C ASP A 347 5.61 25.35 -31.62
N VAL A 348 6.74 25.53 -30.92
CA VAL A 348 7.00 24.94 -29.61
C VAL A 348 7.17 26.09 -28.62
N ASN A 349 6.08 26.44 -27.95
CA ASN A 349 6.15 27.28 -26.75
C ASN A 349 6.60 26.39 -25.59
N ASN A 350 7.90 26.43 -25.34
CA ASN A 350 8.59 25.71 -24.28
C ASN A 350 8.68 26.62 -23.05
N ASN A 351 7.66 26.62 -22.20
CA ASN A 351 7.69 27.17 -20.84
C ASN A 351 6.66 26.37 -20.05
N THR A 352 6.99 25.56 -19.06
CA THR A 352 7.29 26.02 -17.70
C THR A 352 7.61 24.76 -16.88
N PHE A 353 8.78 24.64 -16.22
CA PHE A 353 8.85 24.08 -14.86
C PHE A 353 10.25 24.12 -14.22
N ALA A 354 10.37 24.87 -13.12
CA ALA A 354 11.39 24.69 -12.09
C ALA A 354 10.82 24.81 -10.65
N GLU A 355 9.49 24.93 -10.46
CA GLU A 355 8.97 25.52 -9.22
C GLU A 355 8.28 24.58 -8.22
N THR A 356 7.71 23.42 -8.59
CA THR A 356 7.09 22.54 -7.55
C THR A 356 8.08 21.58 -6.87
N LEU A 357 9.33 21.48 -7.35
CA LEU A 357 10.38 20.71 -6.67
C LEU A 357 11.32 21.57 -5.81
N ASN A 358 11.19 22.89 -5.86
CA ASN A 358 12.02 23.83 -5.10
C ASN A 358 11.33 24.42 -3.85
N GLN A 359 10.30 23.75 -3.33
CA GLN A 359 9.86 24.02 -1.96
C GLN A 359 10.77 23.27 -0.96
N ASP A 360 11.82 24.03 -0.60
CA ASP A 360 12.75 23.91 0.51
C ASP A 360 13.94 22.90 0.42
N PRO A 361 15.00 23.25 -0.34
CA PRO A 361 16.34 22.66 -0.18
C PRO A 361 17.08 23.15 1.08
N ALA A 362 16.59 24.18 1.79
CA ALA A 362 17.32 24.84 2.87
C ALA A 362 17.24 24.07 4.21
N ALA A 363 16.27 23.18 4.38
CA ALA A 363 16.26 22.23 5.51
C ALA A 363 17.35 21.14 5.42
N LYS A 364 17.91 20.90 4.21
CA LYS A 364 18.97 19.89 4.00
C LYS A 364 20.39 20.45 4.14
N ARG A 365 20.56 21.77 4.15
CA ARG A 365 21.88 22.45 4.25
C ARG A 365 22.11 23.25 5.53
N ARG A 366 21.15 23.34 6.45
CA ARG A 366 21.35 23.96 7.79
C ARG A 366 21.38 22.96 8.96
N ARG A 367 21.60 21.68 8.69
CA ARG A 367 21.85 20.64 9.73
C ARG A 367 23.11 19.81 9.47
N LEU A 368 24.01 20.32 8.65
CA LEU A 368 25.37 19.80 8.45
C LEU A 368 26.35 20.96 8.64
N ASP A 369 26.32 21.56 9.83
CA ASP A 369 27.41 22.36 10.41
C ASP A 369 27.01 22.62 11.86
N GLY A 370 27.41 21.70 12.74
CA GLY A 370 27.06 21.78 14.17
C GLY A 370 27.07 20.44 14.90
N GLY A 371 28.21 19.75 14.86
CA GLY A 371 28.62 18.75 15.86
C GLY A 371 27.92 17.40 15.83
N VAL A 372 28.58 16.38 15.29
CA VAL A 372 29.00 15.12 15.97
C VAL A 372 29.97 14.41 15.01
N GLN A 373 31.24 14.83 15.03
CA GLN A 373 32.36 13.97 14.67
C GLN A 373 32.87 13.35 15.98
N VAL A 374 32.21 12.29 16.46
CA VAL A 374 32.73 11.20 17.32
C VAL A 374 31.54 10.22 17.43
N LYS A 375 31.74 8.93 17.11
CA LYS A 375 30.78 7.79 17.14
C LYS A 375 30.39 7.17 15.79
N GLN A 376 31.35 6.98 14.89
CA GLN A 376 31.29 5.89 13.91
C GLN A 376 32.50 4.95 13.95
N GLU A 377 33.51 5.21 14.78
CA GLU A 377 34.63 4.29 15.02
C GLU A 377 34.41 3.34 16.22
N GLU A 378 33.48 3.64 17.15
CA GLU A 378 33.25 2.80 18.34
C GLU A 378 32.32 1.59 18.12
N GLU A 379 31.49 1.56 17.06
CA GLU A 379 30.61 0.41 16.80
C GLU A 379 31.26 -0.65 15.89
N SER A 380 32.26 -0.28 15.09
CA SER A 380 33.07 -1.25 14.34
C SER A 380 34.05 -2.03 15.24
N GLN A 381 34.39 -1.49 16.42
CA GLN A 381 35.22 -2.18 17.42
C GLN A 381 34.44 -3.08 18.39
N LYS A 382 33.11 -2.91 18.51
CA LYS A 382 32.27 -3.76 19.38
C LYS A 382 31.77 -5.04 18.74
N PHE A 383 31.83 -5.18 17.42
CA PHE A 383 31.51 -6.45 16.73
C PHE A 383 32.73 -7.38 16.56
N ALA A 384 33.95 -6.87 16.75
CA ALA A 384 35.18 -7.65 16.67
C ALA A 384 35.53 -8.41 17.97
N SER A 385 34.81 -8.17 19.08
CA SER A 385 35.08 -8.77 20.40
C SER A 385 34.22 -9.99 20.75
N LEU A 386 33.38 -10.47 19.81
CA LEU A 386 32.55 -11.67 19.99
C LEU A 386 33.05 -12.88 19.18
N LEU A 387 34.20 -12.79 18.53
CA LEU A 387 34.85 -13.93 17.89
C LEU A 387 35.92 -14.52 18.82
N PRO A 388 35.94 -15.83 19.06
CA PRO A 388 36.93 -16.46 19.93
C PRO A 388 38.33 -16.28 19.33
N SER A 389 39.30 -15.97 20.20
CA SER A 389 40.68 -15.76 19.80
C SER A 389 41.28 -17.00 19.10
N PRO A 390 42.27 -16.85 18.20
CA PRO A 390 42.93 -17.98 17.53
C PRO A 390 43.52 -19.02 18.50
N GLN A 391 43.89 -18.61 19.72
CA GLN A 391 44.33 -19.53 20.79
C GLN A 391 43.18 -20.34 21.41
N GLN A 392 41.96 -19.80 21.48
CA GLN A 392 40.77 -20.55 21.94
C GLN A 392 40.25 -21.53 20.89
N GLN A 393 40.42 -21.23 19.59
CA GLN A 393 40.09 -22.16 18.51
C GLN A 393 41.06 -23.36 18.45
N GLN A 394 42.36 -23.16 18.78
CA GLN A 394 43.32 -24.28 18.89
C GLN A 394 43.05 -25.20 20.10
N LEU A 395 42.53 -24.66 21.20
CA LEU A 395 42.15 -25.44 22.39
C LEU A 395 40.87 -26.26 22.17
N GLN A 396 39.90 -25.75 21.40
CA GLN A 396 38.68 -26.49 21.05
C GLN A 396 38.95 -27.59 20.01
N GLN A 397 39.88 -27.39 19.07
CA GLN A 397 40.28 -28.44 18.12
C GLN A 397 41.06 -29.59 18.77
N ARG A 398 41.73 -29.36 19.91
CA ARG A 398 42.39 -30.43 20.69
C ARG A 398 41.42 -31.30 21.49
N GLN A 399 40.20 -30.85 21.76
CA GLN A 399 39.20 -31.62 22.53
C GLN A 399 38.34 -32.55 21.66
N HIS A 400 38.49 -32.55 20.33
CA HIS A 400 37.71 -33.39 19.41
C HIS A 400 38.56 -34.34 18.56
N GLN A 401 39.82 -34.61 18.95
CA GLN A 401 40.57 -35.71 18.36
C GLN A 401 40.13 -37.04 18.99
N PRO A 402 39.68 -38.03 18.20
CA PRO A 402 39.44 -39.38 18.70
C PRO A 402 40.78 -40.02 19.14
N PRO A 403 40.77 -40.88 20.17
CA PRO A 403 41.98 -41.53 20.65
C PRO A 403 42.59 -42.42 19.55
N PRO A 404 43.93 -42.57 19.52
CA PRO A 404 44.60 -43.42 18.54
C PRO A 404 44.16 -44.88 18.72
N SER A 405 43.85 -45.54 17.61
CA SER A 405 43.49 -46.95 17.57
C SER A 405 44.62 -47.82 18.12
N PRO A 406 44.32 -48.88 18.89
CA PRO A 406 45.34 -49.80 19.37
C PRO A 406 45.97 -50.54 18.19
N GLY A 407 47.30 -50.42 18.06
CA GLY A 407 48.09 -51.22 17.13
C GLY A 407 48.06 -52.71 17.48
N PRO A 408 48.44 -53.59 16.53
CA PRO A 408 48.20 -55.02 16.62
C PRO A 408 49.02 -55.66 17.73
N SER A 409 48.34 -56.39 18.61
CA SER A 409 48.95 -57.28 19.60
C SER A 409 49.84 -58.30 18.89
N GLN A 410 51.16 -58.15 19.05
CA GLN A 410 52.08 -59.23 18.74
C GLN A 410 51.90 -60.35 19.78
N VAL A 411 51.49 -61.50 19.27
CA VAL A 411 51.66 -62.80 19.89
C VAL A 411 53.14 -62.99 20.23
N ARG A 412 53.46 -63.19 21.51
CA ARG A 412 54.68 -63.89 21.91
C ARG A 412 54.30 -65.08 22.78
N HIS A 413 54.57 -66.25 22.21
CA HIS A 413 54.76 -67.50 22.91
C HIS A 413 55.72 -67.32 24.10
N LEU A 414 55.31 -67.80 25.27
CA LEU A 414 55.92 -68.94 25.98
C LEU A 414 55.11 -69.29 27.22
#